data_AF-A0A3N4NV28-F1
#
_entry.id   AF-A0A3N4NV28-F1
#
_cell.length_a   1.000
_cell.length_b   1.000
_cell.length_c   1.000
_cell.angle_alpha   90.00
_cell.angle_beta   90.00
_cell.angle_gamma   90.00
#
_symmetry.space_group_name_H-M   'P 1'
#
loop_
_entity.id
_entity.type
_entity.pdbx_description
1 polymer ?
#
loop_
_entity_poly.entity_id
_entity_poly.type
_entity_poly.pdbx_seq_one_letter_code
_entity_poly.pdbx_strand_id
1 'polypeptide(L)'
;MKKLLFLVITTLLLSGCYKDDIDDLKDDVNELKEQMAQYENLLDALDKRLYVVSYESNDGSYVIKMSDGSELSVRNTSSFIEIGENGNWWIDGVDSGKPAKGDTGADGKAPKITIESNGNWWINGVDTGVSASGQDGKDASEIISISLADGIMTFTFADGRTISMQASVPEISLTEPTEGFSVNQMQWFRLNPEINNTENATYKWLLNGEEIAATSNLLHVFAEPGNYNLEFIAKNMVGENSKTITITVANKTYENKITKVFDFLPAPGQYTNAMPEATPEDTDETMRELVEEKLTAGSMISLGGFGGYVEMGFDHTIINKEGNDFIVLGNAYSSWAEPGIVMVSYDANGNGLPDDEWYEIAGSEHNKPSTIKNYEITYYKPDEEPANANEPKYIRWKDNQGETGYISKNSFHRQSFYPLWKGDSITFKGTYLKSNIYDKSGTGSFWVNPAYEWGYVDNWSNNDEKGEIDISWAINSDGESVDLKGVDFIKVYSANRASGGWLGEVSTEVKGFIDLNLE
;
A
#
# COMPACT_ATOMS: atom_id res chain seq x y z
N MET A 1 -25.66 -80.69 33.65
CA MET A 1 -26.27 -79.35 33.47
C MET A 1 -25.91 -78.35 34.58
N LYS A 2 -25.92 -78.70 35.88
CA LYS A 2 -25.56 -77.73 36.97
C LYS A 2 -24.09 -77.24 37.00
N LYS A 3 -23.11 -78.04 36.55
CA LYS A 3 -21.69 -77.60 36.53
C LYS A 3 -21.33 -76.68 35.37
N LEU A 4 -22.04 -76.76 34.25
CA LEU A 4 -21.80 -75.92 33.06
C LEU A 4 -22.42 -74.52 33.24
N LEU A 5 -23.56 -74.45 33.94
CA LEU A 5 -24.25 -73.19 34.24
C LEU A 5 -23.48 -72.32 35.25
N PHE A 6 -22.76 -72.93 36.19
CA PHE A 6 -21.94 -72.20 37.17
C PHE A 6 -20.72 -71.55 36.50
N LEU A 7 -20.05 -72.26 35.58
CA LEU A 7 -18.86 -71.78 34.87
C LEU A 7 -19.17 -70.59 33.93
N VAL A 8 -20.35 -70.59 33.30
CA VAL A 8 -20.82 -69.50 32.41
C VAL A 8 -21.23 -68.26 33.22
N ILE A 9 -21.80 -68.44 34.41
CA ILE A 9 -22.14 -67.31 35.29
C ILE A 9 -20.89 -66.69 35.91
N THR A 10 -19.86 -67.48 36.25
CA THR A 10 -18.59 -66.94 36.77
C THR A 10 -17.78 -66.19 35.70
N THR A 11 -17.84 -66.63 34.42
CA THR A 11 -17.18 -65.91 33.31
C THR A 11 -17.90 -64.62 32.91
N LEU A 12 -19.23 -64.58 32.99
CA LEU A 12 -20.03 -63.36 32.74
C LEU A 12 -19.91 -62.31 33.87
N LEU A 13 -19.72 -62.75 35.13
CA LEU A 13 -19.49 -61.84 36.26
C LEU A 13 -18.08 -61.23 36.25
N LEU A 14 -17.07 -61.98 35.76
CA LEU A 14 -15.71 -61.46 35.61
C LEU A 14 -15.62 -60.45 34.45
N SER A 15 -16.29 -60.67 33.32
CA SER A 15 -16.23 -59.73 32.17
C SER A 15 -16.99 -58.41 32.37
N GLY A 16 -17.94 -58.35 33.32
CA GLY A 16 -18.60 -57.11 33.71
C GLY A 16 -17.67 -56.17 34.48
N CYS A 17 -16.99 -56.68 35.52
CA CYS A 17 -16.05 -55.86 36.31
C CYS A 17 -14.88 -55.34 35.46
N TYR A 18 -14.32 -56.16 34.55
CA TYR A 18 -13.24 -55.69 33.67
C TYR A 18 -13.69 -54.62 32.67
N LYS A 19 -14.98 -54.56 32.31
CA LYS A 19 -15.49 -53.55 31.38
C LYS A 19 -15.61 -52.20 32.09
N ASP A 20 -16.14 -52.22 33.31
CA ASP A 20 -16.24 -51.03 34.15
C ASP A 20 -14.83 -50.50 34.49
N ASP A 21 -13.90 -51.36 34.88
CA ASP A 21 -12.50 -50.99 35.12
C ASP A 21 -11.81 -50.38 33.88
N ILE A 22 -12.16 -50.86 32.67
CA ILE A 22 -11.62 -50.35 31.40
C ILE A 22 -12.23 -48.99 31.02
N ASP A 23 -13.50 -48.77 31.32
CA ASP A 23 -14.17 -47.50 31.03
C ASP A 23 -13.72 -46.43 32.05
N ASP A 24 -13.56 -46.77 33.33
CA ASP A 24 -12.93 -45.92 34.35
C ASP A 24 -11.49 -45.53 33.95
N LEU A 25 -10.69 -46.49 33.46
CA LEU A 25 -9.33 -46.22 32.94
C LEU A 25 -9.32 -45.29 31.72
N LYS A 26 -10.36 -45.30 30.87
CA LYS A 26 -10.44 -44.35 29.74
C LYS A 26 -10.78 -42.96 30.22
N ASP A 27 -11.66 -42.84 31.20
CA ASP A 27 -12.03 -41.57 31.80
C ASP A 27 -10.81 -40.95 32.50
N ASP A 28 -10.06 -41.73 33.28
CA ASP A 28 -8.79 -41.31 33.87
C ASP A 28 -7.77 -40.86 32.80
N VAL A 29 -7.67 -41.58 31.67
CA VAL A 29 -6.77 -41.21 30.57
C VAL A 29 -7.21 -39.94 29.86
N ASN A 30 -8.52 -39.71 29.72
CA ASN A 30 -9.04 -38.48 29.13
C ASN A 30 -8.83 -37.28 30.07
N GLU A 31 -9.06 -37.47 31.38
CA GLU A 31 -8.79 -36.45 32.39
C GLU A 31 -7.28 -36.12 32.45
N LEU A 32 -6.41 -37.12 32.36
CA LEU A 32 -4.96 -36.91 32.26
C LEU A 32 -4.54 -36.17 30.97
N LYS A 33 -5.21 -36.41 29.83
CA LYS A 33 -4.97 -35.65 28.60
C LYS A 33 -5.38 -34.19 28.74
N GLU A 34 -6.53 -33.93 29.37
CA GLU A 34 -6.97 -32.55 29.66
C GLU A 34 -5.99 -31.85 30.61
N GLN A 35 -5.51 -32.54 31.65
CA GLN A 35 -4.49 -32.01 32.55
C GLN A 35 -3.16 -31.75 31.83
N MET A 36 -2.73 -32.64 30.92
CA MET A 36 -1.52 -32.43 30.12
C MET A 36 -1.66 -31.21 29.21
N ALA A 37 -2.81 -30.99 28.57
CA ALA A 37 -3.06 -29.78 27.79
C ALA A 37 -3.03 -28.51 28.65
N GLN A 38 -3.53 -28.57 29.89
CA GLN A 38 -3.40 -27.47 30.85
C GLN A 38 -1.94 -27.20 31.24
N TYR A 39 -1.13 -28.24 31.42
CA TYR A 39 0.30 -28.08 31.71
C TYR A 39 1.09 -27.56 30.52
N GLU A 40 0.78 -27.99 29.29
CA GLU A 40 1.41 -27.45 28.07
C GLU A 40 1.06 -25.97 27.89
N ASN A 41 -0.20 -25.57 28.10
CA ASN A 41 -0.60 -24.16 28.11
C ASN A 41 0.10 -23.36 29.21
N LEU A 42 0.28 -23.94 30.40
CA LEU A 42 1.01 -23.30 31.49
C LEU A 42 2.50 -23.16 31.18
N LEU A 43 3.08 -24.16 30.52
CA LEU A 43 4.48 -24.18 30.11
C LEU A 43 4.73 -23.18 28.99
N ASP A 44 3.86 -23.11 27.97
CA ASP A 44 3.89 -22.09 26.91
C ASP A 44 3.72 -20.68 27.50
N ALA A 45 2.79 -20.50 28.44
CA ALA A 45 2.62 -19.26 29.18
C ALA A 45 3.81 -18.91 30.09
N LEU A 46 4.63 -19.87 30.51
CA LEU A 46 5.85 -19.65 31.30
C LEU A 46 7.06 -19.37 30.40
N ASP A 47 7.17 -20.05 29.25
CA ASP A 47 8.23 -19.85 28.25
C ASP A 47 8.09 -18.47 27.58
N LYS A 48 6.84 -18.02 27.39
CA LYS A 48 6.51 -16.66 26.90
C LYS A 48 6.65 -15.55 27.96
N ARG A 49 7.00 -15.86 29.23
CA ARG A 49 7.24 -14.80 30.23
C ARG A 49 8.55 -14.11 29.97
N LEU A 50 8.46 -12.81 29.75
CA LEU A 50 9.63 -11.93 29.84
C LEU A 50 10.10 -11.81 31.28
N TYR A 51 11.39 -12.05 31.50
CA TYR A 51 12.08 -11.79 32.76
C TYR A 51 13.38 -11.04 32.50
N VAL A 52 13.84 -10.28 33.49
CA VAL A 52 15.10 -9.53 33.36
C VAL A 52 16.28 -10.49 33.45
N VAL A 53 17.14 -10.44 32.43
CA VAL A 53 18.40 -11.19 32.36
C VAL A 53 19.53 -10.41 33.01
N SER A 54 19.60 -9.10 32.74
CA SER A 54 20.63 -8.22 33.31
C SER A 54 20.19 -6.75 33.21
N TYR A 55 20.91 -5.86 33.89
CA TYR A 55 20.79 -4.42 33.67
C TYR A 55 22.17 -3.78 33.68
N GLU A 56 22.32 -2.70 32.91
CA GLU A 56 23.51 -1.85 32.86
C GLU A 56 23.11 -0.45 33.32
N SER A 57 23.85 0.12 34.27
CA SER A 57 23.66 1.51 34.67
C SER A 57 24.45 2.43 33.76
N ASN A 58 23.77 3.43 33.21
CA ASN A 58 24.35 4.56 32.49
C ASN A 58 24.02 5.85 33.25
N ASP A 59 24.80 6.91 33.08
CA ASP A 59 24.65 8.16 33.83
C ASP A 59 23.19 8.69 33.82
N GLY A 60 22.47 8.50 34.94
CA GLY A 60 21.05 8.84 35.08
C GLY A 60 20.04 7.86 34.46
N SER A 61 20.43 6.67 34.00
CA SER A 61 19.53 5.65 33.43
C SER A 61 19.99 4.20 33.63
N TYR A 62 19.08 3.26 33.35
CA TYR A 62 19.32 1.83 33.29
C TYR A 62 18.95 1.33 31.91
N VAL A 63 19.75 0.43 31.36
CA VAL A 63 19.39 -0.40 30.21
C VAL A 63 19.15 -1.81 30.75
N ILE A 64 17.92 -2.27 30.71
CA ILE A 64 17.46 -3.54 31.27
C ILE A 64 17.32 -4.53 30.12
N LYS A 65 18.13 -5.58 30.11
CA LYS A 65 18.07 -6.67 29.14
C LYS A 65 17.05 -7.71 29.59
N MET A 66 16.09 -8.00 28.73
CA MET A 66 15.04 -8.99 28.95
C MET A 66 15.45 -10.37 28.41
N SER A 67 14.70 -11.43 28.77
CA SER A 67 14.95 -12.83 28.40
C SER A 67 14.86 -13.11 26.91
N ASP A 68 14.19 -12.26 26.15
CA ASP A 68 14.10 -12.33 24.70
C ASP A 68 15.18 -11.49 23.98
N GLY A 69 16.09 -10.87 24.73
CA GLY A 69 17.17 -10.02 24.22
C GLY A 69 16.78 -8.56 23.99
N SER A 70 15.52 -8.17 24.22
CA SER A 70 15.11 -6.76 24.16
C SER A 70 15.73 -5.93 25.30
N GLU A 71 15.90 -4.63 25.06
CA GLU A 71 16.48 -3.69 26.02
C GLU A 71 15.48 -2.58 26.37
N LEU A 72 15.22 -2.40 27.66
CA LEU A 72 14.37 -1.33 28.21
C LEU A 72 15.24 -0.24 28.85
N SER A 73 15.07 1.01 28.42
CA SER A 73 15.76 2.14 29.06
C SER A 73 14.88 2.80 30.13
N VAL A 74 15.33 2.81 31.39
CA VAL A 74 14.64 3.42 32.54
C VAL A 74 15.50 4.52 33.14
N ARG A 75 15.05 5.77 33.18
CA ARG A 75 15.81 6.87 33.81
C ARG A 75 15.70 6.86 35.34
N ASN A 76 16.77 7.22 36.04
CA ASN A 76 16.83 7.33 37.51
C ASN A 76 16.79 8.80 38.02
N THR A 77 16.41 9.74 37.17
CA THR A 77 16.34 11.17 37.51
C THR A 77 14.91 11.66 37.45
N SER A 78 14.55 12.63 38.31
CA SER A 78 13.29 13.35 38.22
C SER A 78 13.18 14.10 36.89
N SER A 79 11.99 14.11 36.29
CA SER A 79 11.70 14.82 35.04
C SER A 79 12.20 16.27 35.07
N PHE A 80 12.83 16.68 33.97
CA PHE A 80 13.29 18.04 33.76
C PHE A 80 12.18 18.86 33.10
N ILE A 81 11.79 19.96 33.74
CA ILE A 81 10.78 20.89 33.21
C ILE A 81 11.51 22.16 32.76
N GLU A 82 11.35 22.53 31.49
CA GLU A 82 11.86 23.79 30.94
C GLU A 82 10.76 24.57 30.21
N ILE A 83 11.05 25.83 29.86
CA ILE A 83 10.21 26.61 28.96
C ILE A 83 10.93 26.62 27.62
N GLY A 84 10.38 25.94 26.62
CA GLY A 84 11.00 25.87 25.29
C GLY A 84 10.88 27.19 24.54
N GLU A 85 11.58 27.29 23.41
CA GLU A 85 11.67 28.53 22.62
C GLU A 85 10.30 29.05 22.12
N ASN A 86 9.33 28.14 21.98
CA ASN A 86 7.95 28.47 21.63
C ASN A 86 7.09 28.98 22.81
N GLY A 87 7.66 29.06 24.01
CA GLY A 87 6.99 29.58 25.21
C GLY A 87 6.09 28.57 25.92
N ASN A 88 6.09 27.30 25.52
CA ASN A 88 5.37 26.23 26.21
C ASN A 88 6.21 25.60 27.33
N TRP A 89 5.56 24.87 28.23
CA TRP A 89 6.23 23.92 29.11
C TRP A 89 6.75 22.74 28.30
N TRP A 90 8.01 22.40 28.50
CA TRP A 90 8.66 21.22 27.94
C TRP A 90 9.00 20.29 29.08
N ILE A 91 8.61 19.03 28.95
CA ILE A 91 8.86 18.00 29.96
C ILE A 91 9.72 16.95 29.27
N ASP A 92 10.96 16.81 29.74
CA ASP A 92 11.93 15.85 29.21
C ASP A 92 12.18 15.98 27.69
N GLY A 93 12.22 17.22 27.18
CA GLY A 93 12.47 17.51 25.77
C GLY A 93 11.24 17.34 24.86
N VAL A 94 10.07 17.05 25.43
CA VAL A 94 8.79 16.98 24.70
C VAL A 94 7.96 18.22 25.03
N ASP A 95 7.54 18.94 23.98
CA ASP A 95 6.64 20.08 24.10
C ASP A 95 5.26 19.62 24.59
N SER A 96 4.80 20.14 25.73
CA SER A 96 3.48 19.83 26.28
C SER A 96 2.31 20.51 25.54
N GLY A 97 2.59 21.48 24.67
CA GLY A 97 1.57 22.31 24.02
C GLY A 97 0.87 23.28 24.98
N LYS A 98 1.34 23.42 26.23
CA LYS A 98 0.78 24.32 27.24
C LYS A 98 1.66 25.55 27.43
N PRO A 99 1.14 26.78 27.26
CA PRO A 99 1.94 27.99 27.43
C PRO A 99 2.43 28.14 28.88
N ALA A 100 3.72 28.44 29.04
CA ALA A 100 4.35 28.66 30.33
C ALA A 100 4.11 30.07 30.91
N LYS A 101 3.45 30.94 30.13
CA LYS A 101 2.97 32.25 30.56
C LYS A 101 1.44 32.25 30.57
N GLY A 102 0.86 32.87 31.60
CA GLY A 102 -0.60 33.07 31.70
C GLY A 102 -1.11 34.11 30.70
N ASP A 103 -2.39 33.97 30.34
CA ASP A 103 -3.09 34.80 29.35
C ASP A 103 -3.31 36.25 29.85
N THR A 104 -2.34 37.13 29.60
CA THR A 104 -2.40 38.61 29.62
C THR A 104 -2.92 39.36 30.86
N GLY A 105 -2.05 40.20 31.42
CA GLY A 105 -2.41 41.38 32.24
C GLY A 105 -1.21 42.34 32.35
N ALA A 106 -1.39 43.60 31.95
CA ALA A 106 -0.36 44.57 31.58
C ALA A 106 0.63 45.06 32.67
N ASP A 107 0.65 44.47 33.87
CA ASP A 107 1.60 44.80 34.95
C ASP A 107 2.32 43.58 35.55
N GLY A 108 2.14 42.39 34.98
CA GLY A 108 2.82 41.18 35.43
C GLY A 108 4.30 41.19 35.04
N LYS A 109 5.16 41.87 35.80
CA LYS A 109 6.62 41.71 35.65
C LYS A 109 6.93 40.22 35.77
N ALA A 110 7.53 39.65 34.72
CA ALA A 110 8.03 38.29 34.77
C ALA A 110 8.92 38.15 36.03
N PRO A 111 8.71 37.13 36.86
CA PRO A 111 9.52 36.95 38.05
C PRO A 111 11.00 36.91 37.64
N LYS A 112 11.82 37.77 38.25
CA LYS A 112 13.27 37.74 38.02
C LYS A 112 13.82 36.55 38.80
N ILE A 113 14.17 35.50 38.07
CA ILE A 113 14.80 34.31 38.63
C ILE A 113 16.32 34.47 38.46
N THR A 114 17.07 34.46 39.56
CA THR A 114 18.55 34.50 39.55
C THR A 114 19.13 33.42 40.45
N ILE A 115 20.39 33.06 40.21
CA ILE A 115 21.22 32.27 41.12
C ILE A 115 22.25 33.24 41.69
N GLU A 116 22.15 33.55 42.97
CA GLU A 116 23.07 34.46 43.65
C GLU A 116 24.22 33.68 44.32
N SER A 117 25.15 34.39 44.97
CA SER A 117 26.41 33.82 45.49
C SER A 117 26.26 32.69 46.52
N ASN A 118 25.07 32.50 47.10
CA ASN A 118 24.80 31.38 48.01
C ASN A 118 24.32 30.10 47.31
N GLY A 119 24.18 30.12 45.98
CA GLY A 119 23.84 28.94 45.18
C GLY A 119 22.36 28.56 45.20
N ASN A 120 21.48 29.35 45.81
CA ASN A 120 20.03 29.11 45.82
C ASN A 120 19.33 29.76 44.62
N TRP A 121 18.10 29.32 44.34
CA TRP A 121 17.17 30.03 43.47
C TRP A 121 16.64 31.28 44.18
N TRP A 122 16.70 32.41 43.51
CA TRP A 122 16.13 33.68 43.97
C TRP A 122 14.99 34.08 43.05
N ILE A 123 13.83 34.41 43.63
CA ILE A 123 12.66 34.89 42.87
C ILE A 123 12.35 36.31 43.32
N ASN A 124 12.44 37.25 42.37
CA ASN A 124 12.22 38.68 42.62
C ASN A 124 13.10 39.27 43.74
N GLY A 125 14.33 38.79 43.88
CA GLY A 125 15.27 39.25 44.90
C GLY A 125 15.00 38.69 46.30
N VAL A 126 14.14 37.68 46.42
CA VAL A 126 13.94 36.91 47.65
C VAL A 126 14.58 35.53 47.48
N ASP A 127 15.47 35.17 48.41
CA ASP A 127 16.04 33.84 48.50
C ASP A 127 14.92 32.84 48.81
N THR A 128 14.74 31.84 47.95
CA THR A 128 13.74 30.79 48.17
C THR A 128 14.18 29.78 49.23
N GLY A 129 15.47 29.75 49.58
CA GLY A 129 16.08 28.70 50.41
C GLY A 129 16.27 27.38 49.67
N VAL A 130 15.93 27.32 48.37
CA VAL A 130 16.05 26.12 47.54
C VAL A 130 17.33 26.21 46.74
N SER A 131 18.23 25.23 46.89
CA SER A 131 19.48 25.15 46.13
C SER A 131 19.22 25.09 44.62
N ALA A 132 19.97 25.88 43.84
CA ALA A 132 19.93 25.91 42.38
C ALA A 132 20.91 24.95 41.70
N SER A 133 21.90 24.47 42.44
CA SER A 133 22.58 23.24 42.05
C SER A 133 21.61 22.08 42.24
N GLY A 134 21.41 21.28 41.20
CA GLY A 134 20.86 19.94 41.38
C GLY A 134 21.66 19.24 42.48
N GLN A 135 20.98 18.56 43.41
CA GLN A 135 21.69 17.57 44.21
C GLN A 135 22.39 16.65 43.21
N ASP A 136 23.69 16.39 43.37
CA ASP A 136 24.34 15.30 42.64
C ASP A 136 23.37 14.12 42.72
N GLY A 137 22.87 13.66 41.56
CA GLY A 137 21.94 12.55 41.52
C GLY A 137 22.65 11.43 42.26
N LYS A 138 22.13 11.02 43.43
CA LYS A 138 22.70 9.89 44.17
C LYS A 138 22.91 8.78 43.15
N ASP A 139 24.12 8.23 43.11
CA ASP A 139 24.47 7.09 42.27
C ASP A 139 23.27 6.18 42.13
N ALA A 140 22.93 5.85 40.89
CA ALA A 140 21.68 5.22 40.55
C ALA A 140 21.52 3.94 41.40
N SER A 141 20.71 4.00 42.46
CA SER A 141 20.60 2.91 43.45
C SER A 141 20.26 1.61 42.76
N GLU A 142 20.95 0.51 43.03
CA GLU A 142 20.75 -0.77 42.33
C GLU A 142 19.27 -1.19 42.29
N ILE A 143 18.80 -1.74 41.18
CA ILE A 143 17.47 -2.37 41.13
C ILE A 143 17.55 -3.66 41.95
N ILE A 144 16.79 -3.73 43.05
CA ILE A 144 16.78 -4.88 43.96
C ILE A 144 15.61 -5.82 43.74
N SER A 145 14.53 -5.34 43.11
CA SER A 145 13.42 -6.20 42.70
C SER A 145 12.65 -5.62 41.52
N ILE A 146 12.04 -6.52 40.77
CA ILE A 146 11.11 -6.19 39.68
C ILE A 146 9.87 -7.04 39.93
N SER A 147 8.70 -6.42 40.01
CA SER A 147 7.44 -7.12 40.16
C SER A 147 6.47 -6.72 39.04
N LEU A 148 5.67 -7.68 38.59
CA LEU A 148 4.56 -7.45 37.68
C LEU A 148 3.27 -7.81 38.42
N ALA A 149 2.43 -6.82 38.69
CA ALA A 149 1.13 -7.00 39.34
C ALA A 149 0.10 -6.10 38.65
N ASP A 150 -1.07 -6.67 38.32
CA ASP A 150 -2.19 -5.96 37.69
C ASP A 150 -1.79 -5.14 36.44
N GLY A 151 -0.87 -5.67 35.62
CA GLY A 151 -0.39 -5.01 34.40
C GLY A 151 0.58 -3.86 34.65
N ILE A 152 1.09 -3.70 35.87
CA ILE A 152 2.10 -2.69 36.23
C ILE A 152 3.41 -3.38 36.57
N MET A 153 4.44 -3.11 35.77
CA MET A 153 5.81 -3.51 36.07
C MET A 153 6.43 -2.46 36.98
N THR A 154 6.84 -2.87 38.18
CA THR A 154 7.43 -2.01 39.21
C THR A 154 8.87 -2.40 39.46
N PHE A 155 9.79 -1.48 39.22
CA PHE A 155 11.20 -1.56 39.55
C PHE A 155 11.42 -0.96 40.94
N THR A 156 11.95 -1.73 41.88
CA THR A 156 12.31 -1.25 43.21
C THR A 156 13.82 -1.08 43.31
N PHE A 157 14.25 0.10 43.73
CA PHE A 157 15.65 0.45 43.90
C PHE A 157 16.12 0.20 45.35
N ALA A 158 17.42 0.02 45.54
CA ALA A 158 18.04 -0.28 46.83
C ALA A 158 17.79 0.80 47.90
N ASP A 159 17.53 2.04 47.47
CA ASP A 159 17.15 3.15 48.35
C ASP A 159 15.64 3.22 48.66
N GLY A 160 14.88 2.23 48.21
CA GLY A 160 13.44 2.11 48.43
C GLY A 160 12.57 2.89 47.44
N ARG A 161 13.15 3.59 46.45
CA ARG A 161 12.37 4.21 45.37
C ARG A 161 11.74 3.13 44.49
N THR A 162 10.63 3.47 43.84
CA THR A 162 9.99 2.61 42.84
C THR A 162 9.70 3.38 41.56
N ILE A 163 9.96 2.77 40.41
CA ILE A 163 9.44 3.22 39.11
C ILE A 163 8.44 2.19 38.63
N SER A 164 7.26 2.63 38.23
CA SER A 164 6.22 1.75 37.71
C SER A 164 5.86 2.16 36.29
N MET A 165 5.73 1.19 35.41
CA MET A 165 5.22 1.37 34.05
C MET A 165 4.12 0.37 33.75
N GLN A 166 3.17 0.76 32.92
CA GLN A 166 2.15 -0.15 32.46
C GLN A 166 2.80 -1.16 31.50
N ALA A 167 2.85 -2.41 31.93
CA ALA A 167 3.45 -3.51 31.20
C ALA A 167 2.35 -4.53 30.87
N SER A 168 1.67 -4.27 29.75
CA SER A 168 0.65 -5.15 29.21
C SER A 168 1.09 -5.62 27.83
N VAL A 169 0.89 -6.90 27.53
CA VAL A 169 1.04 -7.41 26.16
C VAL A 169 0.02 -6.72 25.25
N PRO A 170 0.25 -6.71 23.92
CA PRO A 170 -0.72 -6.15 22.99
C PRO A 170 -2.08 -6.81 23.15
N GLU A 171 -3.13 -6.01 23.23
CA GLU A 171 -4.50 -6.52 23.29
C GLU A 171 -5.10 -6.39 21.89
N ILE A 172 -5.42 -7.53 21.27
CA ILE A 172 -5.96 -7.57 19.91
C ILE A 172 -7.47 -7.71 19.98
N SER A 173 -8.18 -6.71 19.47
CA SER A 173 -9.62 -6.74 19.28
C SER A 173 -9.97 -6.81 17.80
N LEU A 174 -10.77 -7.81 17.44
CA LEU A 174 -11.23 -8.02 16.07
C LEU A 174 -12.72 -8.38 16.10
N THR A 175 -13.54 -7.54 15.46
CA THR A 175 -14.97 -7.78 15.32
C THR A 175 -15.21 -8.80 14.21
N GLU A 176 -15.58 -10.02 14.59
CA GLU A 176 -15.86 -11.09 13.63
C GLU A 176 -17.32 -10.99 13.16
N PRO A 177 -17.57 -11.02 11.83
CA PRO A 177 -18.94 -11.12 11.32
C PRO A 177 -19.61 -12.41 11.80
N THR A 178 -20.93 -12.38 11.99
CA THR A 178 -21.71 -13.57 12.41
C THR A 178 -21.52 -14.78 11.48
N GLU A 179 -21.29 -14.53 10.20
CA GLU A 179 -21.08 -15.56 9.17
C GLU A 179 -19.60 -15.93 8.97
N GLY A 180 -18.70 -15.34 9.78
CA GLY A 180 -17.25 -15.44 9.59
C GLY A 180 -16.72 -14.48 8.52
N PHE A 181 -15.41 -14.46 8.34
CA PHE A 181 -14.78 -13.69 7.28
C PHE A 181 -14.90 -14.41 5.94
N SER A 182 -15.42 -13.70 4.94
CA SER A 182 -15.48 -14.21 3.57
C SER A 182 -15.15 -13.14 2.55
N VAL A 183 -14.60 -13.57 1.42
CA VAL A 183 -14.23 -12.74 0.27
C VAL A 183 -14.30 -13.60 -0.98
N ASN A 184 -14.54 -13.02 -2.16
CA ASN A 184 -14.37 -13.79 -3.40
C ASN A 184 -12.86 -13.85 -3.73
N GLN A 185 -12.42 -14.92 -4.41
CA GLN A 185 -11.07 -14.95 -5.00
C GLN A 185 -10.85 -13.71 -5.89
N MET A 186 -9.62 -13.24 -6.05
CA MET A 186 -9.29 -12.05 -6.87
C MET A 186 -10.07 -10.79 -6.45
N GLN A 187 -10.33 -10.65 -5.15
CA GLN A 187 -10.76 -9.41 -4.51
C GLN A 187 -9.88 -9.13 -3.30
N TRP A 188 -9.68 -7.85 -3.02
CA TRP A 188 -8.99 -7.41 -1.82
C TRP A 188 -9.76 -7.75 -0.54
N PHE A 189 -9.14 -8.57 0.30
CA PHE A 189 -9.49 -8.76 1.70
C PHE A 189 -8.79 -7.70 2.55
N ARG A 190 -9.57 -6.99 3.38
CA ARG A 190 -9.08 -5.94 4.28
C ARG A 190 -9.39 -6.29 5.71
N LEU A 191 -8.40 -6.13 6.59
CA LEU A 191 -8.57 -6.35 8.01
C LEU A 191 -7.82 -5.31 8.82
N ASN A 192 -8.55 -4.62 9.70
CA ASN A 192 -8.02 -3.55 10.55
C ASN A 192 -8.30 -3.89 12.03
N PRO A 193 -7.43 -4.68 12.69
CA PRO A 193 -7.55 -4.94 14.11
C PRO A 193 -7.41 -3.67 14.95
N GLU A 194 -8.20 -3.57 16.02
CA GLU A 194 -7.96 -2.59 17.07
C GLU A 194 -6.94 -3.17 18.06
N ILE A 195 -5.88 -2.42 18.35
CA ILE A 195 -4.77 -2.92 19.16
C ILE A 195 -4.47 -1.92 20.27
N ASN A 196 -4.54 -2.36 21.53
CA ASN A 196 -4.09 -1.58 22.68
C ASN A 196 -2.68 -2.02 23.11
N ASN A 197 -1.99 -1.17 23.88
CA ASN A 197 -0.63 -1.42 24.39
C ASN A 197 0.42 -1.57 23.27
N THR A 198 0.34 -0.70 22.25
CA THR A 198 1.13 -0.76 21.01
C THR A 198 2.49 -0.07 21.06
N GLU A 199 2.93 0.41 22.23
CA GLU A 199 4.21 1.08 22.38
C GLU A 199 5.36 0.17 21.92
N ASN A 200 6.09 0.62 20.88
CA ASN A 200 7.13 -0.14 20.20
C ASN A 200 6.69 -1.55 19.74
N ALA A 201 5.40 -1.72 19.43
CA ALA A 201 4.88 -2.99 18.95
C ALA A 201 5.32 -3.27 17.51
N THR A 202 5.53 -4.55 17.24
CA THR A 202 5.79 -5.14 15.92
C THR A 202 4.65 -6.09 15.59
N TYR A 203 4.41 -6.30 14.30
CA TYR A 203 3.27 -7.05 13.81
C TYR A 203 3.69 -8.11 12.82
N LYS A 204 2.92 -9.21 12.77
CA LYS A 204 3.05 -10.25 11.75
C LYS A 204 1.69 -10.80 11.37
N TRP A 205 1.52 -11.04 10.08
CA TRP A 205 0.39 -11.78 9.52
C TRP A 205 0.91 -13.10 8.96
N LEU A 206 0.39 -14.22 9.46
CA LEU A 206 0.71 -15.55 8.96
C LEU A 206 -0.50 -16.14 8.24
N LEU A 207 -0.35 -16.50 6.97
CA LEU A 207 -1.34 -17.23 6.20
C LEU A 207 -0.93 -18.70 6.10
N ASN A 208 -1.71 -19.59 6.71
CA ASN A 208 -1.39 -21.02 6.83
C ASN A 208 0.03 -21.28 7.40
N GLY A 209 0.51 -20.39 8.26
CA GLY A 209 1.82 -20.46 8.91
C GLY A 209 2.96 -19.73 8.17
N GLU A 210 2.71 -19.15 6.99
CA GLU A 210 3.71 -18.37 6.24
C GLU A 210 3.49 -16.86 6.41
N GLU A 211 4.56 -16.11 6.65
CA GLU A 211 4.48 -14.66 6.86
C GLU A 211 4.17 -13.92 5.56
N ILE A 212 3.07 -13.16 5.53
CA ILE A 212 2.59 -12.41 4.36
C ILE A 212 2.66 -10.89 4.52
N ALA A 213 2.73 -10.37 5.76
CA ALA A 213 2.83 -8.94 6.05
C ALA A 213 3.33 -8.67 7.47
N ALA A 214 3.92 -7.49 7.69
CA ALA A 214 4.42 -7.02 8.99
C ALA A 214 3.77 -5.69 9.46
N THR A 215 2.60 -5.37 8.90
CA THR A 215 1.82 -4.15 9.16
C THR A 215 0.74 -4.38 10.23
N SER A 216 0.24 -3.32 10.85
CA SER A 216 -0.86 -3.42 11.83
C SER A 216 -2.21 -3.76 11.19
N ASN A 217 -2.39 -3.42 9.91
CA ASN A 217 -3.54 -3.75 9.07
C ASN A 217 -3.13 -4.72 7.96
N LEU A 218 -4.09 -5.49 7.44
CA LEU A 218 -3.88 -6.39 6.31
C LEU A 218 -4.66 -5.90 5.08
N LEU A 219 -3.97 -5.86 3.95
CA LEU A 219 -4.55 -5.80 2.62
C LEU A 219 -3.96 -6.98 1.83
N HIS A 220 -4.80 -7.93 1.42
CA HIS A 220 -4.36 -9.15 0.76
C HIS A 220 -5.36 -9.60 -0.32
N VAL A 221 -4.88 -10.22 -1.39
CA VAL A 221 -5.70 -10.79 -2.46
C VAL A 221 -5.45 -12.29 -2.57
N PHE A 222 -6.51 -13.08 -2.60
CA PHE A 222 -6.44 -14.54 -2.70
C PHE A 222 -6.63 -14.98 -4.14
N ALA A 223 -5.68 -15.72 -4.72
CA ALA A 223 -5.81 -16.26 -6.07
C ALA A 223 -6.79 -17.43 -6.17
N GLU A 224 -6.80 -18.30 -5.15
CA GLU A 224 -7.54 -19.56 -5.19
C GLU A 224 -8.69 -19.57 -4.17
N PRO A 225 -9.81 -20.26 -4.48
CA PRO A 225 -10.89 -20.44 -3.54
C PRO A 225 -10.53 -21.50 -2.51
N GLY A 226 -11.01 -21.34 -1.28
CA GLY A 226 -10.69 -22.27 -0.20
C GLY A 226 -10.88 -21.68 1.19
N ASN A 227 -10.49 -22.44 2.20
CA ASN A 227 -10.47 -21.98 3.58
C ASN A 227 -9.01 -21.76 3.99
N TYR A 228 -8.73 -20.57 4.53
CA TYR A 228 -7.40 -20.16 4.94
C TYR A 228 -7.39 -19.83 6.42
N ASN A 229 -6.35 -20.25 7.13
CA ASN A 229 -6.12 -19.84 8.51
C ASN A 229 -5.20 -18.62 8.50
N LEU A 230 -5.71 -17.48 8.95
CA LEU A 230 -4.96 -16.25 9.09
C LEU A 230 -4.70 -15.97 10.57
N GLU A 231 -3.44 -15.87 10.96
CA GLU A 231 -3.01 -15.49 12.29
C GLU A 231 -2.41 -14.09 12.28
N PHE A 232 -2.92 -13.22 13.15
CA PHE A 232 -2.32 -11.91 13.43
C PHE A 232 -1.58 -11.96 14.76
N ILE A 233 -0.31 -11.59 14.77
CA ILE A 233 0.55 -11.54 15.95
C ILE A 233 0.96 -10.10 16.18
N ALA A 234 0.74 -9.61 17.40
CA ALA A 234 1.27 -8.33 17.87
C ALA A 234 2.21 -8.57 19.05
N LYS A 235 3.44 -8.07 18.94
CA LYS A 235 4.48 -8.22 19.96
C LYS A 235 5.01 -6.85 20.37
N ASN A 236 4.99 -6.57 21.67
CA ASN A 236 5.72 -5.43 22.24
C ASN A 236 6.85 -5.94 23.15
N MET A 237 7.49 -5.03 23.87
CA MET A 237 8.59 -5.33 24.79
C MET A 237 8.19 -6.04 26.09
N VAL A 238 6.90 -6.33 26.30
CA VAL A 238 6.39 -7.10 27.45
C VAL A 238 6.09 -8.53 27.04
N GLY A 239 5.64 -8.73 25.80
CA GLY A 239 5.35 -10.04 25.25
C GLY A 239 4.54 -9.94 23.96
N GLU A 240 4.00 -11.07 23.55
CA GLU A 240 3.20 -11.22 22.34
C GLU A 240 1.79 -11.71 22.65
N ASN A 241 0.87 -11.36 21.76
CA ASN A 241 -0.47 -11.91 21.71
C ASN A 241 -0.81 -12.20 20.26
N SER A 242 -1.64 -13.21 20.01
CA SER A 242 -2.08 -13.55 18.66
C SER A 242 -3.57 -13.84 18.59
N LYS A 243 -4.13 -13.65 17.41
CA LYS A 243 -5.51 -14.01 17.09
C LYS A 243 -5.55 -14.71 15.74
N THR A 244 -6.11 -15.92 15.74
CA THR A 244 -6.30 -16.73 14.54
C THR A 244 -7.76 -16.70 14.12
N ILE A 245 -7.99 -16.46 12.84
CA ILE A 245 -9.31 -16.51 12.21
C ILE A 245 -9.28 -17.41 10.97
N THR A 246 -10.44 -17.93 10.58
CA THR A 246 -10.61 -18.62 9.31
C THR A 246 -11.27 -17.70 8.31
N ILE A 247 -10.70 -17.61 7.10
CA ILE A 247 -11.24 -16.86 5.97
C ILE A 247 -11.77 -17.86 4.95
N THR A 248 -13.01 -17.68 4.55
CA THR A 248 -13.62 -18.44 3.44
C THR A 248 -13.49 -17.63 2.15
N VAL A 249 -12.65 -18.11 1.23
CA VAL A 249 -12.51 -17.53 -0.11
C VAL A 249 -13.45 -18.25 -1.07
N ALA A 250 -14.46 -17.54 -1.54
CA ALA A 250 -15.47 -18.07 -2.45
C ALA A 250 -14.96 -18.07 -3.89
N ASN A 251 -15.26 -19.16 -4.62
CA ASN A 251 -15.04 -19.21 -6.06
C ASN A 251 -15.99 -18.24 -6.77
N LYS A 252 -15.46 -17.43 -7.68
CA LYS A 252 -16.23 -16.49 -8.50
C LYS A 252 -15.66 -16.45 -9.91
N THR A 253 -16.55 -16.49 -10.90
CA THR A 253 -16.20 -16.30 -12.30
C THR A 253 -16.22 -14.81 -12.63
N TYR A 254 -15.19 -14.37 -13.36
CA TYR A 254 -14.97 -12.99 -13.74
C TYR A 254 -15.00 -12.80 -15.25
N GLU A 255 -15.26 -11.56 -15.68
CA GLU A 255 -15.20 -11.19 -17.08
C GLU A 255 -13.75 -10.89 -17.49
N ASN A 256 -13.22 -11.63 -18.47
CA ASN A 256 -11.88 -11.38 -19.01
C ASN A 256 -11.90 -10.23 -20.06
N LYS A 257 -12.24 -9.03 -19.61
CA LYS A 257 -12.31 -7.79 -20.41
C LYS A 257 -12.39 -6.55 -19.50
N ILE A 258 -12.28 -5.38 -20.11
CA ILE A 258 -12.60 -4.10 -19.48
C ILE A 258 -14.08 -4.09 -19.10
N THR A 259 -14.41 -3.68 -17.88
CA THR A 259 -15.80 -3.57 -17.40
C THR A 259 -16.22 -2.13 -17.10
N LYS A 260 -15.24 -1.23 -16.91
CA LYS A 260 -15.52 0.18 -16.58
C LYS A 260 -14.44 1.13 -17.14
N VAL A 261 -14.86 2.32 -17.53
CA VAL A 261 -13.98 3.45 -17.89
C VAL A 261 -14.23 4.59 -16.92
N PHE A 262 -13.16 5.08 -16.29
CA PHE A 262 -13.21 6.13 -15.27
C PHE A 262 -12.94 7.52 -15.85
N ASP A 263 -12.03 7.60 -16.81
CA ASP A 263 -11.70 8.86 -17.48
C ASP A 263 -11.17 8.59 -18.89
N PHE A 264 -11.38 9.56 -19.78
CA PHE A 264 -10.91 9.51 -21.15
C PHE A 264 -10.69 10.93 -21.68
N LEU A 265 -9.50 11.18 -22.19
CA LEU A 265 -9.19 12.42 -22.87
C LEU A 265 -8.17 12.16 -23.99
N PRO A 266 -8.60 12.13 -25.26
CA PRO A 266 -7.68 11.98 -26.36
C PRO A 266 -6.90 13.29 -26.55
N ALA A 267 -5.63 13.16 -26.86
CA ALA A 267 -4.86 14.29 -27.36
C ALA A 267 -5.28 14.60 -28.80
N PRO A 268 -4.88 15.76 -29.34
CA PRO A 268 -5.16 16.04 -30.73
C PRO A 268 -4.49 15.03 -31.68
N GLY A 269 -5.22 14.61 -32.70
CA GLY A 269 -4.82 13.55 -33.63
C GLY A 269 -5.83 13.34 -34.76
N GLN A 270 -5.45 12.57 -35.77
CA GLN A 270 -6.24 12.31 -36.97
C GLN A 270 -7.49 11.45 -36.72
N TYR A 271 -7.57 10.78 -35.57
CA TYR A 271 -8.75 10.02 -35.16
C TYR A 271 -9.55 10.68 -34.04
N THR A 272 -9.06 11.79 -33.46
CA THR A 272 -9.81 12.59 -32.49
C THR A 272 -11.15 13.02 -33.10
N ASN A 273 -12.23 12.86 -32.34
CA ASN A 273 -13.62 13.08 -32.75
C ASN A 273 -14.14 12.15 -33.86
N ALA A 274 -13.42 11.09 -34.22
CA ALA A 274 -13.86 10.05 -35.15
C ALA A 274 -13.84 8.63 -34.53
N MET A 275 -12.94 8.39 -33.56
CA MET A 275 -12.80 7.09 -32.90
C MET A 275 -12.61 7.28 -31.38
N PRO A 276 -13.70 7.48 -30.61
CA PRO A 276 -15.09 7.53 -31.07
C PRO A 276 -15.50 8.90 -31.68
N GLU A 277 -16.63 8.91 -32.39
CA GLU A 277 -17.23 10.14 -32.93
C GLU A 277 -17.70 11.04 -31.78
N ALA A 278 -17.33 12.32 -31.84
CA ALA A 278 -17.69 13.32 -30.83
C ALA A 278 -18.33 14.54 -31.49
N THR A 279 -19.14 15.24 -30.72
CA THR A 279 -19.86 16.45 -31.09
C THR A 279 -19.47 17.62 -30.18
N PRO A 280 -19.73 18.88 -30.58
CA PRO A 280 -19.54 20.04 -29.71
C PRO A 280 -20.40 20.03 -28.43
N GLU A 281 -21.48 19.24 -28.40
CA GLU A 281 -22.38 19.09 -27.25
C GLU A 281 -21.87 18.07 -26.22
N ASP A 282 -20.86 17.28 -26.57
CA ASP A 282 -20.28 16.30 -25.65
C ASP A 282 -19.56 16.96 -24.47
N THR A 283 -19.35 16.15 -23.44
CA THR A 283 -18.64 16.50 -22.21
C THR A 283 -17.67 15.39 -21.87
N ASP A 284 -16.80 15.60 -20.87
CA ASP A 284 -15.93 14.53 -20.37
C ASP A 284 -16.72 13.28 -19.96
N GLU A 285 -17.88 13.48 -19.34
CA GLU A 285 -18.75 12.41 -18.88
C GLU A 285 -19.40 11.64 -20.04
N THR A 286 -19.97 12.34 -21.04
CA THR A 286 -20.59 11.66 -22.19
C THR A 286 -19.57 10.92 -23.05
N MET A 287 -18.36 11.46 -23.18
CA MET A 287 -17.27 10.81 -23.90
C MET A 287 -16.72 9.59 -23.16
N ARG A 288 -16.57 9.67 -21.83
CA ARG A 288 -16.24 8.51 -20.99
C ARG A 288 -17.28 7.40 -21.16
N GLU A 289 -18.57 7.74 -21.15
CA GLU A 289 -19.69 6.80 -21.33
C GLU A 289 -19.64 6.10 -22.69
N LEU A 290 -19.40 6.89 -23.74
CA LEU A 290 -19.25 6.37 -25.09
C LEU A 290 -18.03 5.44 -25.22
N VAL A 291 -16.91 5.80 -24.61
CA VAL A 291 -15.70 4.98 -24.61
C VAL A 291 -15.91 3.68 -23.83
N GLU A 292 -16.60 3.71 -22.70
CA GLU A 292 -17.01 2.50 -21.97
C GLU A 292 -17.83 1.57 -22.85
N GLU A 293 -18.85 2.08 -23.55
CA GLU A 293 -19.66 1.30 -24.50
C GLU A 293 -18.78 0.66 -25.58
N LYS A 294 -17.81 1.40 -26.16
CA LYS A 294 -16.92 0.88 -27.19
C LYS A 294 -16.01 -0.22 -26.66
N LEU A 295 -15.30 0.03 -25.57
CA LEU A 295 -14.30 -0.90 -25.05
C LEU A 295 -14.94 -2.17 -24.48
N THR A 296 -16.07 -2.06 -23.78
CA THR A 296 -16.80 -3.23 -23.26
C THR A 296 -17.42 -4.09 -24.37
N ALA A 297 -17.65 -3.52 -25.56
CA ALA A 297 -18.07 -4.21 -26.77
C ALA A 297 -16.91 -4.70 -27.66
N GLY A 298 -15.64 -4.53 -27.24
CA GLY A 298 -14.46 -4.93 -28.01
C GLY A 298 -14.19 -4.06 -29.24
N SER A 299 -14.75 -2.85 -29.28
CA SER A 299 -14.45 -1.82 -30.28
C SER A 299 -13.21 -1.02 -29.87
N MET A 300 -12.60 -0.36 -30.86
CA MET A 300 -11.35 0.38 -30.68
C MET A 300 -11.59 1.88 -30.49
N ILE A 301 -10.74 2.50 -29.69
CA ILE A 301 -10.63 3.96 -29.51
C ILE A 301 -9.22 4.41 -29.89
N SER A 302 -9.06 5.68 -30.26
CA SER A 302 -7.73 6.30 -30.39
C SER A 302 -7.48 7.29 -29.26
N LEU A 303 -6.25 7.28 -28.75
CA LEU A 303 -5.79 8.22 -27.73
C LEU A 303 -5.20 9.50 -28.37
N GLY A 304 -5.01 9.52 -29.69
CA GLY A 304 -4.37 10.64 -30.40
C GLY A 304 -2.87 10.75 -30.06
N GLY A 305 -2.30 11.96 -30.24
CA GLY A 305 -0.88 12.22 -29.98
C GLY A 305 -0.47 12.11 -28.50
N PHE A 306 0.74 12.57 -28.17
CA PHE A 306 1.30 12.42 -26.81
C PHE A 306 0.33 12.84 -25.70
N GLY A 307 0.21 11.97 -24.71
CA GLY A 307 -0.45 12.24 -23.44
C GLY A 307 -1.95 11.97 -23.41
N GLY A 308 -2.59 11.80 -24.57
CA GLY A 308 -3.98 11.36 -24.59
C GLY A 308 -4.13 9.99 -23.97
N TYR A 309 -5.22 9.77 -23.22
CA TYR A 309 -5.30 8.64 -22.29
C TYR A 309 -6.70 8.07 -22.10
N VAL A 310 -6.75 6.86 -21.54
CA VAL A 310 -7.94 6.22 -20.98
C VAL A 310 -7.58 5.59 -19.62
N GLU A 311 -8.47 5.71 -18.65
CA GLU A 311 -8.42 5.06 -17.34
C GLU A 311 -9.54 4.03 -17.25
N MET A 312 -9.20 2.79 -16.93
CA MET A 312 -10.09 1.64 -17.02
C MET A 312 -9.95 0.72 -15.81
N GLY A 313 -10.99 -0.07 -15.55
CA GLY A 313 -10.98 -1.10 -14.52
C GLY A 313 -11.82 -2.33 -14.88
N PHE A 314 -11.83 -3.27 -13.93
CA PHE A 314 -12.24 -4.66 -14.12
C PHE A 314 -13.20 -5.10 -13.01
N ASP A 315 -13.83 -6.26 -13.16
CA ASP A 315 -14.69 -6.83 -12.11
C ASP A 315 -13.91 -7.65 -11.05
N HIS A 316 -12.58 -7.71 -11.19
CA HIS A 316 -11.62 -8.36 -10.29
C HIS A 316 -10.30 -7.59 -10.19
N THR A 317 -9.53 -7.93 -9.17
CA THR A 317 -8.12 -7.54 -9.04
C THR A 317 -7.28 -8.45 -9.92
N ILE A 318 -6.46 -7.87 -10.80
CA ILE A 318 -5.51 -8.59 -11.64
C ILE A 318 -4.33 -8.91 -10.74
N ILE A 319 -4.12 -10.19 -10.46
CA ILE A 319 -3.11 -10.63 -9.50
C ILE A 319 -1.74 -10.59 -10.16
N ASN A 320 -0.75 -10.04 -9.46
CA ASN A 320 0.66 -10.13 -9.86
C ASN A 320 1.18 -11.54 -9.55
N LYS A 321 1.58 -12.28 -10.60
CA LYS A 321 2.19 -13.61 -10.51
C LYS A 321 3.59 -13.60 -11.11
N GLU A 322 4.24 -14.75 -11.07
CA GLU A 322 5.50 -14.92 -11.80
C GLU A 322 5.23 -14.88 -13.31
N GLY A 323 5.81 -13.88 -13.99
CA GLY A 323 5.69 -13.70 -15.44
C GLY A 323 4.74 -12.56 -15.81
N ASN A 324 4.20 -12.61 -17.03
CA ASN A 324 3.28 -11.59 -17.50
C ASN A 324 1.88 -11.81 -16.93
N ASP A 325 1.19 -10.73 -16.54
CA ASP A 325 -0.10 -10.78 -15.87
C ASP A 325 -1.26 -10.38 -16.78
N PHE A 326 -1.04 -9.47 -17.73
CA PHE A 326 -2.11 -9.00 -18.59
C PHE A 326 -1.61 -8.50 -19.96
N ILE A 327 -2.55 -8.29 -20.88
CA ILE A 327 -2.32 -7.55 -22.11
C ILE A 327 -3.44 -6.53 -22.34
N VAL A 328 -3.06 -5.29 -22.64
CA VAL A 328 -3.99 -4.30 -23.22
C VAL A 328 -3.94 -4.42 -24.73
N LEU A 329 -5.08 -4.70 -25.34
CA LEU A 329 -5.17 -4.98 -26.77
C LEU A 329 -5.11 -3.68 -27.58
N GLY A 330 -4.22 -3.63 -28.56
CA GLY A 330 -4.09 -2.56 -29.55
C GLY A 330 -4.37 -3.04 -30.96
N ASN A 331 -3.79 -2.36 -31.95
CA ASN A 331 -3.85 -2.68 -33.38
C ASN A 331 -2.47 -2.85 -34.04
N ALA A 332 -1.39 -2.82 -33.26
CA ALA A 332 -0.01 -2.87 -33.74
C ALA A 332 0.25 -4.01 -34.72
N TYR A 333 1.10 -3.71 -35.70
CA TYR A 333 1.59 -4.69 -36.66
C TYR A 333 3.10 -4.52 -36.87
N SER A 334 3.73 -5.51 -37.50
CA SER A 334 5.20 -5.71 -37.44
C SER A 334 6.09 -4.55 -37.90
N SER A 335 5.58 -3.60 -38.67
CA SER A 335 6.34 -2.43 -39.14
C SER A 335 5.82 -1.10 -38.60
N TRP A 336 4.80 -1.11 -37.74
CA TRP A 336 4.15 0.07 -37.23
C TRP A 336 3.61 -0.19 -35.82
N ALA A 337 4.39 0.25 -34.84
CA ALA A 337 4.04 0.31 -33.44
C ALA A 337 3.54 1.71 -33.08
N GLU A 338 2.55 1.84 -32.21
CA GLU A 338 2.04 3.10 -31.69
C GLU A 338 2.03 3.09 -30.16
N PRO A 339 3.24 3.02 -29.55
CA PRO A 339 3.41 2.60 -28.17
C PRO A 339 2.69 3.51 -27.17
N GLY A 340 1.86 2.90 -26.32
CA GLY A 340 1.24 3.49 -25.14
C GLY A 340 1.98 3.10 -23.87
N ILE A 341 2.18 4.05 -22.97
CA ILE A 341 2.71 3.81 -21.63
C ILE A 341 1.58 3.37 -20.71
N VAL A 342 1.88 2.40 -19.85
CA VAL A 342 0.96 1.85 -18.86
C VAL A 342 1.27 2.42 -17.49
N MET A 343 0.25 2.91 -16.81
CA MET A 343 0.24 3.08 -15.36
C MET A 343 -0.75 2.10 -14.75
N VAL A 344 -0.46 1.64 -13.54
CA VAL A 344 -1.33 0.74 -12.78
C VAL A 344 -1.58 1.28 -11.38
N SER A 345 -2.75 0.98 -10.82
CA SER A 345 -3.11 1.30 -9.44
C SER A 345 -3.99 0.19 -8.87
N TYR A 346 -3.99 0.06 -7.56
CA TYR A 346 -4.95 -0.78 -6.83
C TYR A 346 -5.78 0.09 -5.90
N ASP A 347 -6.99 -0.36 -5.59
CA ASP A 347 -7.95 0.32 -4.70
C ASP A 347 -7.51 0.15 -3.25
N ALA A 348 -6.47 0.87 -2.83
CA ALA A 348 -5.92 0.78 -1.48
C ALA A 348 -6.97 1.16 -0.43
N ASN A 349 -7.78 2.18 -0.73
CA ASN A 349 -8.74 2.74 0.23
C ASN A 349 -10.12 2.05 0.21
N GLY A 350 -10.43 1.25 -0.82
CA GLY A 350 -11.66 0.46 -0.91
C GLY A 350 -12.88 1.23 -1.43
N ASN A 351 -12.70 2.35 -2.13
CA ASN A 351 -13.80 3.18 -2.64
C ASN A 351 -14.21 2.82 -4.09
N GLY A 352 -13.48 1.92 -4.76
CA GLY A 352 -13.71 1.53 -6.15
C GLY A 352 -13.44 2.64 -7.17
N LEU A 353 -12.57 3.61 -6.85
CA LEU A 353 -12.14 4.71 -7.70
C LEU A 353 -10.62 4.68 -7.90
N PRO A 354 -10.11 5.13 -9.07
CA PRO A 354 -8.68 5.18 -9.35
C PRO A 354 -8.01 6.43 -8.74
N ASP A 355 -8.21 6.67 -7.45
CA ASP A 355 -7.71 7.85 -6.73
C ASP A 355 -6.60 7.55 -5.70
N ASP A 356 -6.11 6.31 -5.70
CA ASP A 356 -4.91 5.88 -4.98
C ASP A 356 -3.62 6.10 -5.81
N GLU A 357 -2.47 5.69 -5.27
CA GLU A 357 -1.16 5.90 -5.91
C GLU A 357 -1.01 5.14 -7.22
N TRP A 358 -0.56 5.84 -8.26
CA TRP A 358 -0.31 5.29 -9.59
C TRP A 358 1.17 4.97 -9.80
N TYR A 359 1.43 3.79 -10.35
CA TYR A 359 2.76 3.26 -10.63
C TYR A 359 2.97 3.12 -12.15
N GLU A 360 4.10 3.59 -12.69
CA GLU A 360 4.42 3.39 -14.11
C GLU A 360 4.96 1.97 -14.31
N ILE A 361 4.56 1.29 -15.39
CA ILE A 361 5.24 0.07 -15.84
C ILE A 361 6.52 0.48 -16.58
N ALA A 362 7.67 0.13 -16.00
CA ALA A 362 8.97 0.49 -16.54
C ALA A 362 9.36 -0.38 -17.74
N GLY A 363 8.88 -0.02 -18.93
CA GLY A 363 9.22 -0.72 -20.18
C GLY A 363 10.69 -0.60 -20.62
N SER A 364 11.02 -1.27 -21.73
CA SER A 364 12.39 -1.34 -22.30
C SER A 364 13.08 0.01 -22.59
N GLU A 365 12.33 1.09 -22.77
CA GLU A 365 12.90 2.44 -22.99
C GLU A 365 13.02 3.26 -21.71
N HIS A 366 12.47 2.80 -20.58
CA HIS A 366 12.28 3.60 -19.37
C HIS A 366 13.58 4.28 -18.89
N ASN A 367 14.68 3.51 -18.87
CA ASN A 367 15.99 3.93 -18.37
C ASN A 367 16.90 4.57 -19.44
N LYS A 368 16.42 4.74 -20.68
CA LYS A 368 17.27 5.31 -21.74
C LYS A 368 17.43 6.82 -21.58
N PRO A 369 18.61 7.39 -21.90
CA PRO A 369 18.82 8.84 -21.87
C PRO A 369 17.90 9.66 -22.78
N SER A 370 17.28 9.00 -23.78
CA SER A 370 16.30 9.61 -24.68
C SER A 370 14.89 9.71 -24.10
N THR A 371 14.64 9.12 -22.94
CA THR A 371 13.35 9.12 -22.26
C THR A 371 13.27 10.33 -21.34
N ILE A 372 12.22 11.13 -21.49
CA ILE A 372 12.03 12.36 -20.71
C ILE A 372 10.93 12.11 -19.70
N LYS A 373 11.29 12.09 -18.41
CA LYS A 373 10.33 11.99 -17.30
C LYS A 373 9.70 13.36 -17.03
N ASN A 374 8.48 13.37 -16.49
CA ASN A 374 7.75 14.60 -16.20
C ASN A 374 7.64 15.56 -17.41
N TYR A 375 7.55 15.00 -18.62
CA TYR A 375 7.37 15.79 -19.83
C TYR A 375 5.95 16.34 -19.85
N GLU A 376 5.82 17.63 -20.16
CA GLU A 376 4.53 18.32 -20.25
C GLU A 376 4.40 18.98 -21.62
N ILE A 377 3.23 18.81 -22.25
CA ILE A 377 2.90 19.45 -23.53
C ILE A 377 1.53 20.10 -23.44
N THR A 378 1.42 21.32 -23.97
CA THR A 378 0.15 22.04 -24.11
C THR A 378 -0.20 22.14 -25.59
N TYR A 379 -1.36 21.62 -25.96
CA TYR A 379 -1.97 21.82 -27.28
C TYR A 379 -2.97 22.97 -27.25
N TYR A 380 -3.09 23.68 -28.37
CA TYR A 380 -3.97 24.84 -28.51
C TYR A 380 -5.05 24.59 -29.54
N LYS A 381 -6.29 24.91 -29.18
CA LYS A 381 -7.44 24.88 -30.07
C LYS A 381 -7.18 25.79 -31.29
N PRO A 382 -7.45 25.34 -32.52
CA PRO A 382 -7.30 26.20 -33.70
C PRO A 382 -8.40 27.27 -33.71
N ASP A 383 -8.05 28.49 -34.15
CA ASP A 383 -9.01 29.60 -34.27
C ASP A 383 -10.11 29.27 -35.30
N GLU A 384 -9.75 28.58 -36.38
CA GLU A 384 -10.65 28.10 -37.41
C GLU A 384 -10.15 26.77 -38.01
N GLU A 385 -11.09 25.99 -38.55
CA GLU A 385 -10.75 24.78 -39.31
C GLU A 385 -10.11 25.18 -40.66
N PRO A 386 -8.95 24.61 -41.03
CA PRO A 386 -8.25 25.01 -42.23
C PRO A 386 -9.06 24.64 -43.48
N ALA A 387 -9.21 25.60 -44.40
CA ALA A 387 -9.78 25.35 -45.72
C ALA A 387 -8.93 24.36 -46.53
N ASN A 388 -7.63 24.32 -46.25
CA ASN A 388 -6.71 23.37 -46.84
C ASN A 388 -6.84 22.00 -46.17
N ALA A 389 -7.20 21.01 -46.97
CA ALA A 389 -7.23 19.60 -46.63
C ALA A 389 -5.92 19.04 -46.06
N ASN A 390 -4.79 19.62 -46.43
CA ASN A 390 -3.44 19.19 -46.02
C ASN A 390 -2.74 20.40 -45.38
N GLU A 391 -2.94 20.61 -44.09
CA GLU A 391 -2.42 21.77 -43.35
C GLU A 391 -1.25 21.35 -42.44
N PRO A 392 0.02 21.63 -42.81
CA PRO A 392 1.16 21.23 -41.98
C PRO A 392 1.17 21.88 -40.60
N LYS A 393 0.59 23.09 -40.44
CA LYS A 393 0.59 23.89 -39.22
C LYS A 393 -0.81 24.00 -38.62
N TYR A 394 -1.41 22.86 -38.26
CA TYR A 394 -2.79 22.82 -37.80
C TYR A 394 -2.93 23.00 -36.28
N ILE A 395 -2.63 21.98 -35.47
CA ILE A 395 -2.75 22.09 -34.00
C ILE A 395 -1.43 22.52 -33.41
N ARG A 396 -1.34 23.77 -32.95
CA ARG A 396 -0.13 24.30 -32.32
C ARG A 396 0.11 23.66 -30.95
N TRP A 397 1.37 23.40 -30.61
CA TRP A 397 1.77 22.95 -29.28
C TRP A 397 3.04 23.64 -28.78
N LYS A 398 3.24 23.60 -27.46
CA LYS A 398 4.50 23.93 -26.78
C LYS A 398 4.77 22.92 -25.66
N ASP A 399 6.01 22.67 -25.32
CA ASP A 399 6.38 21.76 -24.23
C ASP A 399 7.19 22.43 -23.12
N ASN A 400 7.42 21.69 -22.02
CA ASN A 400 8.26 22.14 -20.91
C ASN A 400 9.76 22.00 -21.18
N GLN A 401 10.17 21.56 -22.38
CA GLN A 401 11.55 21.58 -22.85
C GLN A 401 11.89 22.88 -23.60
N GLY A 402 10.89 23.75 -23.80
CA GLY A 402 11.03 25.02 -24.52
C GLY A 402 10.79 24.90 -26.03
N GLU A 403 10.38 23.73 -26.51
CA GLU A 403 10.11 23.49 -27.92
C GLU A 403 8.67 23.86 -28.27
N THR A 404 8.45 24.18 -29.55
CA THR A 404 7.13 24.46 -30.11
C THR A 404 6.98 23.79 -31.46
N GLY A 405 5.75 23.49 -31.84
CA GLY A 405 5.48 22.90 -33.15
C GLY A 405 4.00 22.79 -33.45
N TYR A 406 3.69 21.93 -34.42
CA TYR A 406 2.33 21.71 -34.89
C TYR A 406 2.09 20.21 -35.13
N ILE A 407 0.86 19.75 -34.92
CA ILE A 407 0.34 18.52 -35.52
C ILE A 407 -0.23 18.90 -36.89
N SER A 408 0.13 18.14 -37.93
CA SER A 408 -0.30 18.39 -39.30
C SER A 408 -1.64 17.71 -39.60
N LYS A 409 -2.52 18.41 -40.34
CA LYS A 409 -3.74 17.84 -40.90
C LYS A 409 -3.45 17.16 -42.22
N ASN A 410 -3.96 15.94 -42.43
CA ASN A 410 -3.89 15.22 -43.69
C ASN A 410 -5.24 15.21 -44.41
N SER A 411 -5.22 14.94 -45.72
CA SER A 411 -6.43 14.98 -46.55
C SER A 411 -7.38 13.80 -46.36
N PHE A 412 -7.00 12.78 -45.59
CA PHE A 412 -7.82 11.59 -45.35
C PHE A 412 -8.81 11.81 -44.21
N HIS A 413 -8.44 12.62 -43.21
CA HIS A 413 -9.25 12.91 -42.03
C HIS A 413 -9.78 14.35 -42.05
N ARG A 414 -11.11 14.50 -41.96
CA ARG A 414 -11.81 15.79 -42.20
C ARG A 414 -12.32 16.48 -40.95
N GLN A 415 -12.59 15.71 -39.90
CA GLN A 415 -13.03 16.22 -38.62
C GLN A 415 -11.96 17.11 -37.97
N SER A 416 -12.34 17.84 -36.91
CA SER A 416 -11.36 18.59 -36.14
C SER A 416 -10.40 17.62 -35.46
N PHE A 417 -9.09 17.90 -35.46
CA PHE A 417 -8.14 17.07 -34.70
C PHE A 417 -8.10 17.46 -33.23
N TYR A 418 -8.73 18.57 -32.83
CA TYR A 418 -8.79 18.99 -31.44
C TYR A 418 -10.10 18.50 -30.78
N PRO A 419 -10.08 17.96 -29.55
CA PRO A 419 -11.29 17.52 -28.86
C PRO A 419 -12.37 18.61 -28.80
N LEU A 420 -13.54 18.35 -29.39
CA LEU A 420 -14.57 19.38 -29.63
C LEU A 420 -15.15 19.97 -28.34
N TRP A 421 -15.21 19.17 -27.27
CA TRP A 421 -15.78 19.54 -25.97
C TRP A 421 -14.81 20.26 -25.03
N LYS A 422 -13.55 20.47 -25.45
CA LYS A 422 -12.53 21.13 -24.63
C LYS A 422 -12.37 22.62 -24.97
N GLY A 423 -11.87 23.34 -23.96
CA GLY A 423 -11.56 24.78 -24.05
C GLY A 423 -10.35 25.09 -24.94
N ASP A 424 -9.81 26.29 -24.82
CA ASP A 424 -8.80 26.84 -25.76
C ASP A 424 -7.44 26.11 -25.72
N SER A 425 -7.16 25.35 -24.66
CA SER A 425 -5.95 24.52 -24.58
C SER A 425 -6.14 23.31 -23.68
N ILE A 426 -5.38 22.25 -23.95
CA ILE A 426 -5.28 21.04 -23.11
C ILE A 426 -3.80 20.79 -22.82
N THR A 427 -3.47 20.44 -21.58
CA THR A 427 -2.11 20.07 -21.17
C THR A 427 -2.08 18.63 -20.69
N PHE A 428 -1.08 17.88 -21.13
CA PHE A 428 -0.82 16.53 -20.67
C PHE A 428 0.56 16.43 -20.04
N LYS A 429 0.71 15.50 -19.10
CA LYS A 429 1.94 15.21 -18.39
C LYS A 429 2.19 13.70 -18.37
N GLY A 430 3.44 13.30 -18.56
CA GLY A 430 3.84 11.89 -18.42
C GLY A 430 5.29 11.65 -18.82
N THR A 431 5.65 10.39 -19.00
CA THR A 431 6.92 9.97 -19.59
C THR A 431 6.83 10.11 -21.11
N TYR A 432 7.81 10.76 -21.73
CA TYR A 432 7.93 10.87 -23.19
C TYR A 432 9.01 9.92 -23.73
N LEU A 433 8.64 9.10 -24.70
CA LEU A 433 9.55 8.19 -25.39
C LEU A 433 9.93 8.73 -26.77
N LYS A 434 11.21 8.61 -27.11
CA LYS A 434 11.69 8.94 -28.45
C LYS A 434 11.23 7.88 -29.46
N SER A 435 10.34 8.26 -30.37
CA SER A 435 9.86 7.40 -31.46
C SER A 435 11.00 6.81 -32.30
N ASN A 436 10.81 5.55 -32.72
CA ASN A 436 11.68 4.83 -33.66
C ASN A 436 11.33 5.13 -35.12
N ILE A 437 10.37 6.00 -35.40
CA ILE A 437 9.86 6.21 -36.74
C ILE A 437 10.93 6.74 -37.70
N TYR A 438 10.95 6.21 -38.92
CA TYR A 438 11.78 6.74 -39.99
C TYR A 438 11.18 6.45 -41.37
N ASP A 439 11.55 7.29 -42.33
CA ASP A 439 11.24 7.08 -43.74
C ASP A 439 12.21 6.07 -44.36
N LYS A 440 11.74 4.84 -44.55
CA LYS A 440 12.51 3.75 -45.14
C LYS A 440 12.76 3.94 -46.64
N SER A 441 11.94 4.75 -47.32
CA SER A 441 12.16 5.08 -48.74
C SER A 441 13.19 6.18 -48.95
N GLY A 442 13.36 7.08 -47.97
CA GLY A 442 14.13 8.32 -48.11
C GLY A 442 13.44 9.39 -48.99
N THR A 443 12.23 9.13 -49.49
CA THR A 443 11.45 10.00 -50.36
C THR A 443 10.03 10.32 -49.84
N GLY A 444 9.73 9.92 -48.61
CA GLY A 444 8.46 10.14 -47.92
C GLY A 444 7.33 9.18 -48.31
N SER A 445 7.62 8.15 -49.10
CA SER A 445 6.59 7.23 -49.62
C SER A 445 6.39 5.99 -48.75
N PHE A 446 7.36 5.62 -47.91
CA PHE A 446 7.26 4.45 -47.05
C PHE A 446 7.90 4.69 -45.69
N TRP A 447 7.05 4.78 -44.67
CA TRP A 447 7.44 4.98 -43.29
C TRP A 447 7.31 3.68 -42.51
N VAL A 448 8.17 3.51 -41.52
CA VAL A 448 8.11 2.41 -40.57
C VAL A 448 8.33 2.96 -39.16
N ASN A 449 7.64 2.37 -38.19
CA ASN A 449 7.82 2.67 -36.78
C ASN A 449 8.07 1.36 -36.02
N PRO A 450 9.34 0.91 -35.92
CA PRO A 450 9.68 -0.31 -35.21
C PRO A 450 9.26 -0.28 -33.73
N ALA A 451 8.73 -1.40 -33.25
CA ALA A 451 8.38 -1.61 -31.85
C ALA A 451 9.58 -1.45 -30.91
N TYR A 452 9.32 -0.94 -29.71
CA TYR A 452 10.24 -1.09 -28.57
C TYR A 452 10.27 -2.55 -28.11
N GLU A 453 11.25 -2.96 -27.29
CA GLU A 453 11.45 -4.39 -27.00
C GLU A 453 10.29 -5.02 -26.21
N TRP A 454 9.76 -4.33 -25.20
CA TRP A 454 8.66 -4.79 -24.30
C TRP A 454 8.12 -3.64 -23.43
N GLY A 455 6.98 -3.86 -22.77
CA GLY A 455 6.42 -3.02 -21.70
C GLY A 455 5.50 -1.88 -22.14
N TYR A 456 4.94 -1.96 -23.36
CA TYR A 456 4.12 -0.89 -23.95
C TYR A 456 2.90 -1.46 -24.67
N VAL A 457 1.77 -0.77 -24.54
CA VAL A 457 0.52 -1.07 -25.27
C VAL A 457 0.68 -0.70 -26.73
N ASP A 458 0.00 -1.41 -27.62
CA ASP A 458 -0.03 -1.10 -29.05
C ASP A 458 1.38 -1.01 -29.67
N ASN A 459 2.28 -1.81 -29.13
CA ASN A 459 3.69 -1.84 -29.52
C ASN A 459 4.02 -3.12 -30.29
N TRP A 460 3.55 -4.26 -29.81
CA TRP A 460 3.61 -5.55 -30.50
C TRP A 460 2.19 -6.06 -30.80
N SER A 461 2.10 -7.00 -31.75
CA SER A 461 0.85 -7.71 -32.05
C SER A 461 0.30 -8.35 -30.78
N ASN A 462 -1.03 -8.35 -30.61
CA ASN A 462 -1.73 -8.90 -29.43
C ASN A 462 -1.52 -10.42 -29.18
N ASN A 463 -0.78 -11.12 -30.04
CA ASN A 463 -0.46 -12.56 -29.91
C ASN A 463 1.05 -12.77 -29.67
N ASP A 464 1.81 -11.70 -29.44
CA ASP A 464 3.24 -11.73 -29.16
C ASP A 464 3.44 -11.43 -27.67
N GLU A 465 4.16 -12.32 -26.96
CA GLU A 465 4.43 -12.20 -25.52
C GLU A 465 5.09 -10.86 -25.15
N LYS A 466 5.75 -10.18 -26.10
CA LYS A 466 6.34 -8.84 -25.88
C LYS A 466 5.31 -7.72 -25.77
N GLY A 467 4.06 -7.98 -26.16
CA GLY A 467 2.92 -7.08 -25.97
C GLY A 467 2.25 -7.25 -24.60
N GLU A 468 2.59 -8.31 -23.88
CA GLU A 468 2.10 -8.57 -22.52
C GLU A 468 2.87 -7.73 -21.50
N ILE A 469 2.26 -7.54 -20.34
CA ILE A 469 2.73 -6.69 -19.25
C ILE A 469 2.82 -7.52 -17.97
N ASP A 470 3.95 -7.39 -17.29
CA ASP A 470 4.21 -7.93 -15.96
C ASP A 470 4.15 -6.77 -14.94
N ILE A 471 3.29 -6.91 -13.93
CA ILE A 471 3.03 -5.93 -12.89
C ILE A 471 4.29 -5.73 -12.02
N SER A 472 5.18 -6.71 -11.95
CA SER A 472 6.46 -6.59 -11.23
C SER A 472 7.41 -5.56 -11.87
N TRP A 473 7.10 -5.05 -13.07
CA TRP A 473 7.80 -3.91 -13.68
C TRP A 473 7.32 -2.55 -13.15
N ALA A 474 6.37 -2.51 -12.22
CA ALA A 474 5.85 -1.29 -11.62
C ALA A 474 6.92 -0.54 -10.83
N ILE A 475 6.94 0.78 -10.99
CA ILE A 475 7.78 1.69 -10.23
C ILE A 475 6.99 2.86 -9.67
N ASN A 476 7.42 3.38 -8.51
CA ASN A 476 6.86 4.57 -7.90
C ASN A 476 7.34 5.87 -8.58
N SER A 477 6.86 7.01 -8.09
CA SER A 477 7.22 8.33 -8.62
C SER A 477 8.71 8.69 -8.48
N ASP A 478 9.43 8.03 -7.57
CA ASP A 478 10.88 8.17 -7.36
C ASP A 478 11.70 7.25 -8.28
N GLY A 479 11.03 6.37 -9.03
CA GLY A 479 11.66 5.40 -9.94
C GLY A 479 12.12 4.12 -9.26
N GLU A 480 11.66 3.85 -8.04
CA GLU A 480 11.96 2.64 -7.29
C GLU A 480 10.95 1.54 -7.63
N SER A 481 11.42 0.30 -7.73
CA SER A 481 10.56 -0.87 -7.97
C SER A 481 9.63 -1.12 -6.79
N VAL A 482 8.38 -1.47 -7.08
CA VAL A 482 7.34 -1.76 -6.09
C VAL A 482 6.79 -3.16 -6.28
N ASP A 483 6.71 -3.93 -5.19
CA ASP A 483 6.09 -5.26 -5.16
C ASP A 483 4.58 -5.12 -4.92
N LEU A 484 3.82 -4.95 -6.01
CA LEU A 484 2.36 -4.91 -5.99
C LEU A 484 1.80 -6.34 -5.97
N LYS A 485 0.81 -6.62 -5.12
CA LYS A 485 0.13 -7.94 -5.10
C LYS A 485 -0.93 -8.10 -6.19
N GLY A 486 -1.38 -6.99 -6.75
CA GLY A 486 -2.33 -6.94 -7.85
C GLY A 486 -2.77 -5.51 -8.11
N VAL A 487 -3.57 -5.31 -9.16
CA VAL A 487 -4.02 -4.00 -9.63
C VAL A 487 -5.50 -4.05 -9.99
N ASP A 488 -6.24 -2.97 -9.77
CA ASP A 488 -7.66 -2.85 -10.09
C ASP A 488 -7.91 -1.84 -11.23
N PHE A 489 -6.97 -0.93 -11.42
CA PHE A 489 -7.06 0.16 -12.38
C PHE A 489 -5.82 0.21 -13.26
N ILE A 490 -6.06 0.50 -14.55
CA ILE A 490 -5.01 0.69 -15.53
C ILE A 490 -5.27 1.99 -16.27
N LYS A 491 -4.22 2.78 -16.48
CA LYS A 491 -4.21 3.94 -17.36
C LYS A 491 -3.26 3.69 -18.50
N VAL A 492 -3.71 3.97 -19.71
CA VAL A 492 -2.85 3.94 -20.90
C VAL A 492 -2.80 5.33 -21.50
N TYR A 493 -1.61 5.79 -21.87
CA TYR A 493 -1.45 7.07 -22.58
C TYR A 493 -0.41 7.02 -23.71
N SER A 494 -0.65 7.76 -24.78
CA SER A 494 0.23 7.82 -25.95
C SER A 494 1.63 8.32 -25.58
N ALA A 495 2.67 7.56 -25.93
CA ALA A 495 4.02 7.78 -25.42
C ALA A 495 4.84 8.84 -26.17
N ASN A 496 4.42 9.24 -27.38
CA ASN A 496 5.19 10.14 -28.23
C ASN A 496 4.30 11.02 -29.12
N ARG A 497 4.92 11.93 -29.89
CA ARG A 497 4.23 12.90 -30.76
C ARG A 497 4.68 12.84 -32.23
N ALA A 498 5.27 11.72 -32.65
CA ALA A 498 5.88 11.62 -33.97
C ALA A 498 4.83 11.54 -35.09
N SER A 499 5.26 11.71 -36.34
CA SER A 499 4.38 11.61 -37.52
C SER A 499 5.10 10.96 -38.70
N GLY A 500 4.41 10.05 -39.38
CA GLY A 500 4.91 9.31 -40.55
C GLY A 500 4.46 9.89 -41.89
N GLY A 501 4.66 11.19 -42.09
CA GLY A 501 4.29 11.85 -43.33
C GLY A 501 2.79 11.71 -43.64
N TRP A 502 2.46 11.02 -44.73
CA TRP A 502 1.06 10.86 -45.16
C TRP A 502 0.22 9.95 -44.26
N LEU A 503 0.86 9.12 -43.42
CA LEU A 503 0.19 8.24 -42.44
C LEU A 503 -0.38 9.01 -41.24
N GLY A 504 0.03 10.26 -41.03
CA GLY A 504 -0.43 11.07 -39.90
C GLY A 504 0.45 10.91 -38.67
N GLU A 505 -0.09 11.26 -37.51
CA GLU A 505 0.57 11.09 -36.22
C GLU A 505 0.69 9.61 -35.83
N VAL A 506 1.61 9.32 -34.93
CA VAL A 506 1.64 8.05 -34.19
C VAL A 506 0.67 8.19 -33.02
N SER A 507 -0.39 7.38 -33.01
CA SER A 507 -1.47 7.41 -32.01
C SER A 507 -1.69 6.04 -31.42
N THR A 508 -1.61 5.92 -30.09
CA THR A 508 -1.95 4.66 -29.44
C THR A 508 -3.43 4.38 -29.59
N GLU A 509 -3.77 3.17 -30.02
CA GLU A 509 -5.13 2.64 -29.99
C GLU A 509 -5.33 1.61 -28.88
N VAL A 510 -6.52 1.63 -28.28
CA VAL A 510 -6.95 0.67 -27.26
C VAL A 510 -8.22 -0.01 -27.73
N LYS A 511 -8.25 -1.34 -27.66
CA LYS A 511 -9.36 -2.18 -28.14
C LYS A 511 -9.99 -3.04 -27.05
N GLY A 512 -9.23 -3.38 -26.02
CA GLY A 512 -9.69 -4.30 -24.99
C GLY A 512 -8.58 -4.71 -24.05
N PHE A 513 -8.83 -5.76 -23.28
CA PHE A 513 -7.95 -6.24 -22.22
C PHE A 513 -8.10 -7.74 -22.06
N ILE A 514 -7.01 -8.40 -21.67
CA ILE A 514 -7.01 -9.80 -21.24
C ILE A 514 -6.18 -9.90 -19.96
N ASP A 515 -6.77 -10.39 -18.87
CA ASP A 515 -6.07 -10.92 -17.71
C ASP A 515 -5.57 -12.32 -18.06
N LEU A 516 -4.25 -12.53 -18.00
CA LEU A 516 -3.60 -13.80 -18.29
C LEU A 516 -3.78 -14.81 -17.14
N ASN A 517 -4.28 -14.37 -15.99
CA ASN A 517 -4.66 -15.23 -14.87
C ASN A 517 -5.99 -15.96 -15.07
N LEU A 518 -6.83 -15.47 -15.98
CA LEU A 518 -8.15 -16.02 -16.27
C LEU A 518 -8.10 -16.84 -17.57
N GLU A 519 -7.71 -18.12 -17.47
CA GLU A 519 -7.75 -19.07 -18.61
C GLU A 519 -9.17 -19.36 -19.12
#